data_AF-A0A0F9H5L1-F1
#
_entry.id   AF-A0A0F9H5L1-F1
#
_cell.length_a   1.000
_cell.length_b   1.000
_cell.length_c   1.000
_cell.angle_alpha   90.00
_cell.angle_beta   90.00
_cell.angle_gamma   90.00
#
_symmetry.space_group_name_H-M   'P 1'
#
loop_
_entity.id
_entity.type
_entity.pdbx_description
1 polymer ?
#
loop_
_entity_poly.entity_id
_entity_poly.type
_entity_poly.pdbx_seq_one_letter_code
_entity_poly.pdbx_strand_id
1 'polypeptide(L)'
;MRDCRECRRFRLKYEDCVGKDWYSERDLVYCPHQIIWVLKHLSELKTGSWPERPLTEEQERNYLPCTGNVPTMGGSYGNASFECAICVAADVESRLDRTSWDGDVLRTSCQGYNDVAELAYKMGSTVDIVERAMKNALRYVRGWRVKRVPYSEWKAQRKYYQNIVKSRNSSKKLDICL
;
A
#
# COMPACT_ATOMS: atom_id res chain seq x y z
N MET A 1 8.02 -1.38 -17.51
CA MET A 1 7.75 -1.45 -16.05
C MET A 1 6.56 -2.39 -15.84
N ARG A 2 6.66 -3.46 -15.03
CA ARG A 2 5.57 -4.45 -14.89
C ARG A 2 4.36 -3.84 -14.18
N ASP A 3 3.15 -4.19 -14.61
CA ASP A 3 1.94 -3.62 -14.04
C ASP A 3 1.62 -4.23 -12.66
N CYS A 4 1.23 -3.40 -11.69
CA CYS A 4 0.94 -3.85 -10.32
C CYS A 4 -0.22 -4.88 -10.26
N ARG A 5 -1.06 -4.92 -11.29
CA ARG A 5 -2.11 -5.94 -11.46
C ARG A 5 -1.52 -7.36 -11.52
N GLU A 6 -0.31 -7.50 -12.06
CA GLU A 6 0.43 -8.75 -12.12
C GLU A 6 0.86 -9.24 -10.73
N CYS A 7 1.18 -8.33 -9.80
CA CYS A 7 1.55 -8.68 -8.43
C CYS A 7 0.42 -9.39 -7.68
N ARG A 8 -0.85 -9.11 -8.03
CA ARG A 8 -2.00 -9.81 -7.47
C ARG A 8 -2.24 -11.16 -8.13
N ARG A 9 -2.00 -11.28 -9.45
CA ARG A 9 -2.32 -12.47 -10.27
C ARG A 9 -1.24 -13.55 -10.24
N PHE A 10 0.04 -13.17 -10.24
CA PHE A 10 1.17 -14.09 -10.43
C PHE A 10 1.88 -14.50 -9.13
N ARG A 11 1.32 -14.18 -7.96
CA ARG A 11 1.98 -14.39 -6.65
C ARG A 11 3.42 -13.84 -6.59
N LEU A 12 3.73 -12.82 -7.38
CA LEU A 12 5.04 -12.14 -7.27
C LEU A 12 5.23 -11.70 -5.82
N LYS A 13 6.44 -11.89 -5.31
CA LYS A 13 6.77 -11.33 -4.01
C LYS A 13 6.66 -9.82 -4.15
N TYR A 14 6.13 -9.15 -3.14
CA TYR A 14 6.01 -7.69 -3.18
C TYR A 14 7.38 -7.02 -3.31
N GLU A 15 8.44 -7.72 -2.89
CA GLU A 15 9.85 -7.36 -3.07
C GLU A 15 10.24 -7.17 -4.54
N ASP A 16 9.55 -7.84 -5.47
CA ASP A 16 9.82 -7.76 -6.91
C ASP A 16 8.98 -6.66 -7.60
N CYS A 17 8.12 -5.97 -6.86
CA CYS A 17 7.27 -4.90 -7.40
C CYS A 17 8.09 -3.61 -7.48
N VAL A 18 8.36 -3.14 -8.69
CA VAL A 18 9.11 -1.89 -8.90
C VAL A 18 8.28 -0.65 -8.54
N GLY A 19 6.96 -0.78 -8.50
CA GLY A 19 6.04 0.35 -8.35
C GLY A 19 5.90 1.18 -9.63
N LYS A 20 5.19 2.30 -9.52
CA LYS A 20 5.08 3.38 -10.52
C LYS A 20 5.14 4.70 -9.75
N ASP A 21 5.59 5.77 -10.40
CA ASP A 21 5.62 7.10 -9.79
C ASP A 21 4.22 7.71 -9.63
N TRP A 22 3.26 7.24 -10.44
CA TRP A 22 1.87 7.68 -10.39
C TRP A 22 0.91 6.53 -10.66
N TYR A 23 -0.23 6.54 -9.97
CA TYR A 23 -1.29 5.55 -10.13
C TYR A 23 -2.63 6.24 -10.40
N SER A 24 -3.35 5.75 -11.42
CA SER A 24 -4.76 6.09 -11.59
C SER A 24 -5.63 5.32 -10.61
N GLU A 25 -6.83 5.82 -10.33
CA GLU A 25 -7.86 5.15 -9.53
C GLU A 25 -8.04 3.66 -9.94
N ARG A 26 -8.18 3.42 -11.24
CA ARG A 26 -8.44 2.08 -11.79
C ARG A 26 -7.26 1.13 -11.64
N ASP A 27 -6.06 1.65 -11.39
CA ASP A 27 -4.85 0.86 -11.22
C ASP A 27 -4.62 0.42 -9.77
N LEU A 28 -5.32 1.02 -8.81
CA LEU A 28 -5.16 0.70 -7.40
C LEU A 28 -5.69 -0.71 -7.09
N VAL A 29 -4.76 -1.63 -6.90
CA VAL A 29 -5.00 -3.00 -6.44
C VAL A 29 -4.53 -3.21 -5.00
N TYR A 30 -4.19 -2.11 -4.31
CA TYR A 30 -3.71 -2.07 -2.92
C TYR A 30 -2.44 -2.91 -2.70
N CYS A 31 -1.52 -2.96 -3.66
CA CYS A 31 -0.20 -3.57 -3.42
C CYS A 31 0.63 -2.69 -2.45
N PRO A 32 1.69 -3.21 -1.79
CA PRO A 32 2.43 -2.42 -0.79
C PRO A 32 2.98 -1.10 -1.33
N HIS A 33 3.50 -1.07 -2.56
CA HIS A 33 3.99 0.16 -3.21
C HIS A 33 2.86 1.17 -3.47
N GLN A 34 1.69 0.69 -3.88
CA GLN A 34 0.51 1.55 -4.04
C GLN A 34 0.03 2.10 -2.71
N ILE A 35 0.07 1.31 -1.62
CA ILE A 35 -0.24 1.83 -0.28
C ILE A 35 0.75 2.92 0.11
N ILE A 36 2.06 2.68 -0.05
CA ILE A 36 3.09 3.68 0.24
C ILE A 36 2.84 4.95 -0.59
N TRP A 37 2.52 4.82 -1.87
CA TRP A 37 2.17 5.94 -2.73
C TRP A 37 0.93 6.69 -2.23
N VAL A 38 -0.16 5.99 -1.89
CA VAL A 38 -1.36 6.59 -1.32
C VAL A 38 -1.05 7.33 -0.02
N LEU A 39 -0.16 6.79 0.82
CA LEU A 39 0.24 7.43 2.08
C LEU A 39 1.07 8.68 1.88
N LYS A 40 1.93 8.71 0.85
CA LYS A 40 2.69 9.92 0.48
C LYS A 40 1.78 11.05 -0.01
N HIS A 41 0.69 10.71 -0.69
CA HIS A 41 -0.27 11.66 -1.26
C HIS A 41 -1.57 11.77 -0.44
N LEU A 42 -1.55 11.33 0.82
CA LEU A 42 -2.78 11.17 1.60
C LEU A 42 -3.50 12.51 1.82
N SER A 43 -2.76 13.59 2.02
CA SER A 43 -3.32 14.94 2.19
C SER A 43 -4.10 15.40 0.96
N GLU A 44 -3.56 15.19 -0.24
CA GLU A 44 -4.19 15.55 -1.52
C GLU A 44 -5.45 14.71 -1.76
N LEU A 45 -5.36 13.39 -1.53
CA LEU A 45 -6.50 12.48 -1.73
C LEU A 45 -7.65 12.79 -0.77
N LYS A 46 -7.36 13.28 0.45
CA LYS A 46 -8.37 13.71 1.43
C LYS A 46 -9.13 14.96 0.99
N THR A 47 -8.53 15.84 0.17
CA THR A 47 -9.25 16.98 -0.42
C THR A 47 -10.03 16.59 -1.67
N GLY A 48 -10.02 15.31 -2.04
CA GLY A 48 -10.65 14.79 -3.25
C GLY A 48 -9.86 15.06 -4.52
N SER A 49 -8.59 15.43 -4.39
CA SER A 49 -7.71 15.71 -5.52
C SER A 49 -6.77 14.53 -5.75
N TRP A 50 -6.65 14.10 -7.00
CA TRP A 50 -5.60 13.17 -7.39
C TRP A 50 -4.29 13.95 -7.57
N PRO A 51 -3.13 13.38 -7.19
CA PRO A 51 -1.84 13.96 -7.51
C PRO A 51 -1.70 14.21 -9.00
N GLU A 52 -1.01 15.28 -9.36
CA GLU A 52 -0.77 15.62 -10.76
C GLU A 52 -0.02 14.48 -11.45
N ARG A 53 -0.49 14.11 -12.64
CA ARG A 53 0.12 13.02 -13.40
C ARG A 53 1.44 13.54 -13.99
N PRO A 54 2.59 12.86 -13.76
CA PRO A 54 3.82 13.21 -14.45
C PRO A 54 3.59 13.02 -15.94
N LEU A 55 3.70 14.12 -16.68
CA LEU A 55 3.62 14.11 -18.13
C LEU A 55 4.94 13.58 -18.68
N THR A 56 4.89 12.79 -19.74
CA THR A 56 6.11 12.47 -20.49
C THR A 56 6.57 13.71 -21.27
N GLU A 57 7.86 13.83 -21.62
CA GLU A 57 8.35 14.94 -22.45
C GLU A 57 7.59 15.10 -23.79
N GLU A 58 7.09 13.99 -24.33
CA GLU A 58 6.22 13.99 -25.51
C GLU A 58 4.81 14.50 -25.19
N GLN A 59 4.27 14.16 -24.02
CA GLN A 59 2.99 14.70 -23.56
C GLN A 59 3.09 16.18 -23.21
N GLU A 60 4.19 16.65 -22.62
CA GLU A 60 4.44 18.07 -22.36
C GLU A 60 4.54 18.87 -23.65
N ARG A 61 5.30 18.36 -24.65
CA ARG A 61 5.39 19.00 -25.97
C ARG A 61 4.06 19.09 -26.70
N ASN A 62 3.20 18.09 -26.51
CA ASN A 62 1.87 18.05 -27.09
C ASN A 62 0.80 18.61 -26.14
N TYR A 63 1.19 19.09 -24.96
CA TYR A 63 0.27 19.70 -23.99
C TYR A 63 -0.06 21.10 -24.49
N LEU A 64 -1.00 21.18 -25.42
CA LEU A 64 -1.68 22.44 -25.66
C LEU A 64 -2.43 22.77 -24.37
N PRO A 65 -2.12 23.89 -23.68
CA PRO A 65 -2.94 24.31 -22.56
C PRO A 65 -4.36 24.43 -23.09
N CYS A 66 -5.25 23.52 -22.68
CA CYS A 66 -6.64 23.54 -23.11
C CYS A 66 -7.29 24.79 -22.52
N THR A 67 -7.17 25.93 -23.21
CA THR A 67 -7.86 27.19 -22.92
C THR A 67 -9.33 27.15 -23.31
N GLY A 68 -9.89 25.96 -23.56
CA GLY A 68 -11.29 25.76 -23.90
C GLY A 68 -11.83 24.57 -23.15
N ASN A 69 -12.82 24.83 -22.29
CA ASN A 69 -13.76 23.89 -21.67
C ASN A 69 -13.31 22.43 -21.73
N VAL A 70 -12.60 22.00 -20.69
CA VAL A 70 -12.33 20.58 -20.42
C VAL A 70 -13.64 19.84 -20.63
N PRO A 71 -13.71 18.86 -21.55
CA PRO A 71 -14.92 18.08 -21.73
C PRO A 71 -15.23 17.44 -20.38
N THR A 72 -16.26 17.95 -19.70
CA THR A 72 -16.90 17.27 -18.58
C THR A 72 -17.18 15.89 -19.14
N MET A 73 -16.56 14.84 -18.60
CA MET A 73 -16.82 13.47 -19.00
C MET A 73 -18.27 13.14 -18.64
N GLY A 74 -19.20 13.63 -19.46
CA GLY A 74 -20.58 13.25 -19.50
C GLY A 74 -20.64 11.88 -20.13
N GLY A 75 -20.99 10.88 -19.31
CA GLY A 75 -21.27 9.56 -19.81
C GLY A 75 -21.09 8.45 -18.78
N SER A 76 -22.16 8.24 -18.02
CA SER A 76 -22.50 7.03 -17.24
C SER A 76 -22.19 7.06 -15.75
N TYR A 77 -23.22 7.36 -14.95
CA TYR A 77 -23.58 6.68 -13.69
C TYR A 77 -22.44 6.05 -12.86
N GLY A 78 -21.34 6.77 -12.69
CA GLY A 78 -20.12 6.30 -12.06
C GLY A 78 -19.58 7.47 -11.28
N ASN A 79 -19.30 7.23 -10.00
CA ASN A 79 -18.87 8.22 -9.01
C ASN A 79 -17.92 9.26 -9.60
N ALA A 80 -18.09 10.52 -9.20
CA ALA A 80 -17.19 11.56 -9.66
C ALA A 80 -15.75 11.25 -9.21
N SER A 81 -14.76 11.61 -10.02
CA SER A 81 -13.35 11.26 -9.75
C SER A 81 -12.84 11.72 -8.37
N PHE A 82 -13.42 12.81 -7.83
CA PHE A 82 -13.14 13.29 -6.48
C PHE A 82 -13.73 12.39 -5.39
N GLU A 83 -14.93 11.84 -5.58
CA GLU A 83 -15.55 10.90 -4.64
C GLU A 83 -14.67 9.67 -4.50
N CYS A 84 -14.03 9.22 -5.59
CA CYS A 84 -13.15 8.08 -5.49
C CYS A 84 -11.82 8.37 -4.80
N ALA A 85 -11.22 9.55 -4.96
CA ALA A 85 -10.00 9.94 -4.22
C ALA A 85 -10.26 9.92 -2.70
N ILE A 86 -11.35 10.56 -2.26
CA ILE A 86 -11.76 10.60 -0.85
C ILE A 86 -12.03 9.19 -0.33
N CYS A 87 -12.73 8.35 -1.10
CA CYS A 87 -13.00 6.96 -0.71
C CYS A 87 -11.71 6.14 -0.53
N VAL A 88 -10.72 6.31 -1.41
CA VAL A 88 -9.42 5.62 -1.31
C VAL A 88 -8.68 6.07 -0.05
N ALA A 89 -8.61 7.38 0.20
CA ALA A 89 -7.98 7.93 1.40
C ALA A 89 -8.66 7.39 2.67
N ALA A 90 -9.99 7.48 2.74
CA ALA A 90 -10.77 7.01 3.88
C ALA A 90 -10.62 5.50 4.14
N ASP A 91 -10.61 4.66 3.09
CA ASP A 91 -10.41 3.21 3.24
C ASP A 91 -9.00 2.89 3.75
N VAL A 92 -7.96 3.57 3.25
CA VAL A 92 -6.58 3.36 3.72
C VAL A 92 -6.41 3.85 5.16
N GLU A 93 -6.93 5.03 5.51
CA GLU A 93 -6.89 5.55 6.88
C GLU A 93 -7.61 4.63 7.87
N SER A 94 -8.85 4.23 7.54
CA SER A 94 -9.63 3.35 8.40
C SER A 94 -8.93 2.01 8.67
N ARG A 95 -8.20 1.47 7.68
CA ARG A 95 -7.42 0.25 7.86
C ARG A 95 -6.18 0.47 8.70
N LEU A 96 -5.49 1.60 8.53
CA LEU A 96 -4.33 1.93 9.36
C LEU A 96 -4.70 2.14 10.82
N ASP A 97 -5.82 2.81 11.11
CA ASP A 97 -6.28 3.03 12.48
C ASP A 97 -6.51 1.72 13.23
N ARG A 98 -7.00 0.68 12.54
CA ARG A 98 -7.16 -0.67 13.11
C ARG A 98 -5.84 -1.34 13.46
N THR A 99 -4.74 -0.92 12.84
CA THR A 99 -3.41 -1.49 13.10
C THR A 99 -2.70 -0.85 14.32
N SER A 100 -3.31 0.19 14.90
CA SER A 100 -2.79 0.91 16.07
C SER A 100 -1.34 1.36 15.84
N TRP A 101 -0.44 1.11 16.79
CA TRP A 101 0.97 1.49 16.71
C TRP A 101 1.66 1.04 15.40
N ASP A 102 1.34 -0.14 14.87
CA ASP A 102 1.96 -0.62 13.62
C ASP A 102 1.61 0.29 12.43
N GLY A 103 0.42 0.88 12.43
CA GLY A 103 -0.05 1.83 11.42
C GLY A 103 0.58 3.20 11.56
N ASP A 104 0.76 3.66 12.80
CA ASP A 104 1.39 4.96 13.09
C ASP A 104 2.87 4.97 12.68
N VAL A 105 3.58 3.85 12.91
CA VAL A 105 4.95 3.66 12.41
C VAL A 105 4.98 3.79 10.88
N LEU A 106 4.05 3.12 10.18
CA LEU A 106 4.00 3.16 8.72
C LEU A 106 3.64 4.56 8.19
N ARG A 107 2.67 5.26 8.79
CA ARG A 107 2.32 6.65 8.46
C ARG A 107 3.53 7.56 8.60
N THR A 108 4.19 7.48 9.75
CA THR A 108 5.38 8.31 10.05
C THR A 108 6.49 8.05 9.04
N SER A 109 6.72 6.78 8.66
CA SER A 109 7.73 6.45 7.65
C SER A 109 7.47 7.14 6.30
N CYS A 110 6.21 7.33 5.91
CA CYS A 110 5.84 7.95 4.63
C CYS A 110 5.90 9.49 4.64
N GLN A 111 6.06 10.12 5.81
CA GLN A 111 6.11 11.59 5.97
C GLN A 111 7.52 12.20 5.84
N GLY A 112 8.51 11.42 5.38
CA GLY A 112 9.86 11.94 5.08
C GLY A 112 11.01 11.19 5.75
N TYR A 113 10.75 10.11 6.50
CA TYR A 113 11.79 9.27 7.06
C TYR A 113 12.23 8.21 6.05
N ASN A 114 13.33 8.47 5.36
CA ASN A 114 13.92 7.52 4.42
C ASN A 114 14.76 6.43 5.11
N ASP A 115 15.24 6.71 6.33
CA ASP A 115 16.02 5.76 7.13
C ASP A 115 15.19 5.13 8.26
N VAL A 116 15.23 3.80 8.33
CA VAL A 116 14.53 3.02 9.33
C VAL A 116 15.20 3.15 10.71
N ALA A 117 16.51 3.38 10.77
CA ALA A 117 17.21 3.54 12.04
C ALA A 117 16.83 4.86 12.72
N GLU A 118 16.76 5.96 11.97
CA GLU A 118 16.23 7.24 12.46
C GLU A 118 14.78 7.11 12.95
N LEU A 119 13.92 6.43 12.18
CA LEU A 119 12.54 6.18 12.58
C LEU A 119 12.46 5.36 13.88
N ALA A 120 13.30 4.33 14.02
CA ALA A 120 13.37 3.52 15.23
C ALA A 120 13.80 4.33 16.45
N TYR A 121 14.80 5.20 16.30
CA TYR A 121 15.21 6.14 17.34
C TYR A 121 14.07 7.06 17.76
N LYS A 122 13.39 7.69 16.79
CA LYS A 122 12.24 8.59 17.05
C LYS A 122 11.09 7.87 17.77
N MET A 123 10.82 6.62 17.42
CA MET A 123 9.74 5.83 18.01
C MET A 123 10.15 5.17 19.34
N GLY A 124 11.39 5.36 19.81
CA GLY A 124 11.89 4.73 21.04
C GLY A 124 11.90 3.20 20.96
N SER A 125 12.21 2.65 19.79
CA SER A 125 12.13 1.22 19.50
C SER A 125 13.37 0.71 18.76
N THR A 126 13.47 -0.60 18.53
CA THR A 126 14.56 -1.18 17.73
C THR A 126 14.17 -1.26 16.25
N VAL A 127 15.17 -1.25 15.37
CA VAL A 127 15.00 -1.37 13.91
C VAL A 127 14.15 -2.59 13.56
N ASP A 128 14.42 -3.75 14.17
CA ASP A 128 13.67 -4.99 13.94
C ASP A 128 12.18 -4.88 14.29
N ILE A 129 11.84 -4.15 15.35
CA ILE A 129 10.45 -3.98 15.78
C ILE A 129 9.74 -3.05 14.79
N VAL A 130 10.37 -1.94 14.42
CA VAL A 130 9.83 -0.97 13.44
C VAL A 130 9.62 -1.63 12.08
N GLU A 131 10.61 -2.34 11.54
CA GLU A 131 10.45 -3.04 10.27
C GLU A 131 9.29 -4.03 10.30
N ARG A 132 9.17 -4.79 11.41
CA ARG A 132 8.11 -5.78 11.57
C ARG A 132 6.74 -5.11 11.67
N ALA A 133 6.65 -3.97 12.34
CA ALA A 133 5.45 -3.15 12.46
C ALA A 133 4.99 -2.68 11.07
N MET A 134 5.89 -2.04 10.31
CA MET A 134 5.63 -1.58 8.94
C MET A 134 5.18 -2.74 8.03
N LYS A 135 5.91 -3.87 8.07
CA LYS A 135 5.58 -5.07 7.28
C LYS A 135 4.21 -5.63 7.64
N ASN A 136 3.80 -5.59 8.90
CA ASN A 136 2.49 -6.08 9.32
C ASN A 136 1.37 -5.13 8.93
N ALA A 137 1.53 -3.82 9.14
CA ALA A 137 0.57 -2.81 8.71
C ALA A 137 0.34 -2.85 7.20
N LEU A 138 1.40 -2.85 6.38
CA LEU A 138 1.29 -2.96 4.91
C LEU A 138 0.54 -4.22 4.47
N ARG A 139 0.82 -5.36 5.09
CA ARG A 139 0.15 -6.63 4.76
C ARG A 139 -1.33 -6.64 5.15
N TYR A 140 -1.69 -5.99 6.25
CA TYR A 140 -3.07 -5.86 6.68
C TYR A 140 -3.83 -4.91 5.75
N VAL A 141 -3.30 -3.71 5.52
CA VAL A 141 -3.93 -2.68 4.67
C VAL A 141 -4.13 -3.18 3.24
N ARG A 142 -3.21 -3.97 2.67
CA ARG A 142 -3.35 -4.57 1.33
C ARG A 142 -4.58 -5.47 1.15
N GLY A 143 -4.98 -6.20 2.18
CA GLY A 143 -5.82 -7.39 2.02
C GLY A 143 -7.33 -7.11 1.95
N TRP A 144 -7.96 -7.25 0.78
CA TRP A 144 -9.44 -7.16 0.70
C TRP A 144 -10.14 -8.18 1.60
N ARG A 145 -9.63 -9.42 1.65
CA ARG A 145 -10.18 -10.47 2.55
C ARG A 145 -10.06 -10.12 4.04
N VAL A 146 -9.22 -9.15 4.37
CA VAL A 146 -8.91 -8.76 5.74
C VAL A 146 -9.84 -7.65 6.24
N LYS A 147 -10.69 -7.07 5.36
CA LYS A 147 -11.68 -6.03 5.70
C LYS A 147 -12.60 -6.41 6.86
N ARG A 148 -12.88 -7.71 7.04
CA ARG A 148 -13.81 -8.26 8.04
C ARG A 148 -13.14 -8.78 9.30
N VAL A 149 -11.80 -8.84 9.34
CA VAL A 149 -11.05 -9.46 10.44
C VAL A 149 -10.36 -8.35 11.24
N PRO A 150 -10.59 -8.25 12.56
CA PRO A 150 -9.84 -7.35 13.44
C PRO A 150 -8.32 -7.57 13.33
N TYR A 151 -7.54 -6.50 13.49
CA TYR A 151 -6.09 -6.59 13.31
C TYR A 151 -5.40 -7.59 14.27
N SER A 152 -5.83 -7.59 15.54
CA SER A 152 -5.34 -8.52 16.55
C SER A 152 -5.55 -9.98 16.16
N GLU A 153 -6.76 -10.32 15.67
CA GLU A 153 -7.10 -11.65 15.20
C GLU A 153 -6.28 -12.04 13.97
N TRP A 154 -6.15 -11.13 13.00
CA TRP A 154 -5.30 -11.36 11.82
C TRP A 154 -3.83 -11.63 12.19
N LYS A 155 -3.30 -10.90 13.19
CA LYS A 155 -1.93 -11.07 13.71
C LYS A 155 -1.78 -12.43 14.40
N ALA A 156 -2.78 -12.85 15.19
CA ALA A 156 -2.81 -14.17 15.84
C ALA A 156 -2.85 -15.32 14.82
N GLN A 157 -3.75 -15.24 13.82
CA GLN A 157 -3.84 -16.24 12.75
C GLN A 157 -2.50 -16.38 12.00
N ARG A 158 -1.83 -15.27 11.69
CA ARG A 158 -0.51 -15.31 11.04
C ARG A 158 0.55 -15.98 11.89
N LYS A 159 0.60 -15.70 13.20
CA LYS A 159 1.54 -16.35 14.13
C LYS A 159 1.30 -17.86 14.16
N TYR A 160 0.04 -18.29 14.18
CA TYR A 160 -0.35 -19.69 14.11
C TYR A 160 0.15 -20.38 12.83
N TYR A 161 -0.12 -19.79 11.65
CA TYR A 161 0.36 -20.36 10.38
C TYR A 161 1.89 -20.39 10.29
N GLN A 162 2.59 -19.38 10.81
CA GLN A 162 4.05 -19.38 10.86
C GLN A 162 4.60 -20.53 11.71
N ASN A 163 3.96 -20.83 12.85
CA ASN A 163 4.36 -21.93 13.72
C ASN A 163 4.13 -23.30 13.06
N ILE A 164 3.01 -23.49 12.35
CA ILE A 164 2.74 -24.74 11.61
C ILE A 164 3.75 -24.96 10.48
N VAL A 165 4.06 -23.91 9.72
CA VAL A 165 5.03 -24.02 8.62
C VAL A 165 6.41 -24.36 9.17
N LYS A 166 6.81 -23.75 10.30
CA LYS A 166 8.06 -24.08 10.99
C LYS A 166 8.10 -25.54 11.44
N SER A 167 7.05 -26.03 12.11
CA SER A 167 7.03 -27.42 12.59
C SER A 167 7.13 -28.43 11.44
N ARG A 168 6.40 -28.21 10.34
CA ARG A 168 6.47 -29.07 9.14
C ARG A 168 7.87 -29.10 8.51
N ASN A 169 8.56 -27.96 8.46
CA ASN A 169 9.91 -27.89 7.90
C ASN A 169 10.95 -28.54 8.81
N SER A 170 10.76 -28.50 10.13
CA SER A 170 11.62 -29.20 11.09
C SER A 170 11.50 -30.71 10.97
N SER A 171 10.29 -31.25 10.77
CA SER A 171 10.09 -32.70 10.58
C SER A 171 10.77 -33.22 9.31
N LYS A 172 10.69 -32.49 8.19
CA LYS A 172 11.33 -32.90 6.92
C LYS A 172 12.85 -32.92 6.92
N LYS A 173 13.51 -32.24 7.88
CA LYS A 173 14.97 -32.26 8.00
C LYS A 173 15.50 -33.52 8.67
N LEU A 174 14.67 -34.26 9.40
CA LEU A 174 15.08 -35.49 10.10
C LEU A 174 15.15 -36.70 9.15
N ASP A 175 14.44 -36.67 8.02
CA ASP A 175 14.29 -37.82 7.12
C ASP A 175 15.38 -37.91 6.01
N ILE A 176 16.39 -37.02 5.99
CA ILE A 176 17.43 -36.96 4.94
C ILE A 176 18.81 -37.45 5.45
N CYS A 177 18.87 -37.95 6.70
CA CYS A 177 20.09 -38.52 7.28
C CYS A 177 19.95 -40.04 7.47
N LEU A 178 19.85 -40.79 6.37
CA LEU A 178 20.05 -42.24 6.33
C LEU A 178 20.80 -42.62 5.05
#